data_AF-A0A947W0C5-F1
#
_entry.id   AF-A0A947W0C5-F1
#
_cell.length_a   1.000
_cell.length_b   1.000
_cell.length_c   1.000
_cell.angle_alpha   90.00
_cell.angle_beta   90.00
_cell.angle_gamma   90.00
#
_symmetry.space_group_name_H-M   'P 1'
#
loop_
_entity.id
_entity.type
_entity.pdbx_description
1 polymer ?
#
loop_
_entity_poly.entity_id
_entity_poly.type
_entity_poly.pdbx_seq_one_letter_code
_entity_poly.pdbx_strand_id
1 'polypeptide(L)'
;YERKTLSILRRTIWGFNENRKTRLKAFKPVKDIRMDSGFIRPDFIVYDPSYRNVILEVMGSHEVEYMERKKKTVPIMRRYCDLIEFDAYQADQDNCFEETARDACRQACRELL
;
A
#
# COMPACT_ATOMS: atom_id res chain seq x y z
N TYR A 1 9.40 -4.00 7.69
CA TYR A 1 9.20 -3.42 6.34
C TYR A 1 8.27 -2.21 6.32
N GLU A 2 7.03 -2.33 6.82
CA GLU A 2 6.03 -1.25 6.79
C GLU A 2 6.53 0.13 7.26
N ARG A 3 7.28 0.22 8.38
CA ARG A 3 7.83 1.50 8.86
C ARG A 3 8.76 2.17 7.84
N LYS A 4 9.61 1.39 7.17
CA LYS A 4 10.49 1.88 6.10
C LYS A 4 9.64 2.35 4.91
N THR A 5 8.67 1.55 4.50
CA THR A 5 7.72 1.89 3.41
C THR A 5 6.94 3.17 3.71
N LEU A 6 6.45 3.37 4.95
CA LEU A 6 5.72 4.58 5.35
C LEU A 6 6.59 5.84 5.21
N SER A 7 7.88 5.76 5.58
CA SER A 7 8.81 6.88 5.41
C SER A 7 8.95 7.27 3.93
N ILE A 8 9.10 6.27 3.06
CA ILE A 8 9.20 6.47 1.60
C ILE A 8 7.88 7.02 1.05
N LEU A 9 6.74 6.42 1.40
CA LEU A 9 5.41 6.85 0.98
C LEU A 9 5.12 8.31 1.33
N ARG A 10 5.47 8.74 2.56
CA ARG A 10 5.30 10.15 2.99
C ARG A 10 6.11 11.11 2.14
N ARG A 11 7.38 10.78 1.85
CA ARG A 11 8.23 11.60 0.97
C ARG A 11 7.68 11.63 -0.46
N THR A 12 7.19 10.49 -0.96
CA THR A 12 6.56 10.41 -2.28
C THR A 12 5.32 11.29 -2.36
N ILE A 13 4.39 11.16 -1.42
CA ILE A 13 3.17 11.98 -1.37
C ILE A 13 3.50 13.47 -1.30
N TRP A 14 4.44 13.86 -0.43
CA TRP A 14 4.89 15.24 -0.35
C TRP A 14 5.38 15.76 -1.71
N GLY A 15 6.26 15.01 -2.38
CA GLY A 15 6.74 15.37 -3.71
C GLY A 15 5.65 15.47 -4.77
N PHE A 16 4.61 14.62 -4.72
CA PHE A 16 3.46 14.74 -5.62
C PHE A 16 2.64 16.00 -5.33
N ASN A 17 2.35 16.28 -4.06
CA ASN A 17 1.57 17.43 -3.65
C ASN A 17 2.26 18.76 -4.02
N GLU A 18 3.58 18.87 -3.80
CA GLU A 18 4.36 20.06 -4.18
C GLU A 18 4.41 20.24 -5.71
N ASN A 19 4.72 19.18 -6.46
CA ASN A 19 4.99 19.32 -7.91
C ASN A 19 3.72 19.32 -8.78
N ARG A 20 2.63 18.70 -8.33
CA ARG A 20 1.40 18.51 -9.12
C ARG A 20 0.17 19.20 -8.54
N LYS A 21 0.32 19.95 -7.45
CA LYS A 21 -0.78 20.62 -6.72
C LYS A 21 -1.90 19.66 -6.31
N THR A 22 -1.55 18.41 -6.00
CA THR A 22 -2.48 17.37 -5.55
C THR A 22 -2.73 17.47 -4.04
N ARG A 23 -3.72 16.74 -3.52
CA ARG A 23 -4.04 16.68 -2.08
C ARG A 23 -3.98 15.24 -1.54
N LEU A 24 -3.05 14.45 -2.07
CA LEU A 24 -2.89 13.05 -1.70
C LEU A 24 -2.55 12.93 -0.22
N LYS A 25 -3.13 11.93 0.43
CA LYS A 25 -2.90 11.57 1.83
C LYS A 25 -2.74 10.06 1.93
N ALA A 26 -2.12 9.60 3.02
CA ALA A 26 -2.10 8.19 3.35
C ALA A 26 -2.29 7.96 4.85
N PHE A 27 -2.91 6.84 5.21
CA PHE A 27 -3.00 6.37 6.59
C PHE A 27 -2.93 4.85 6.66
N LYS A 28 -2.50 4.34 7.82
CA LYS A 28 -2.58 2.93 8.16
C LYS A 28 -3.82 2.68 9.02
N PRO A 29 -4.77 1.83 8.60
CA PRO A 29 -5.89 1.44 9.45
C PRO A 29 -5.43 0.76 10.73
N VAL A 30 -5.97 1.20 11.86
CA VAL A 30 -5.68 0.62 13.19
C VAL A 30 -6.64 -0.52 13.52
N LYS A 31 -7.84 -0.51 12.91
CA LYS A 31 -8.88 -1.50 13.09
C LYS A 31 -9.17 -2.20 11.77
N ASP A 32 -9.69 -3.41 11.86
CA ASP A 32 -10.17 -4.14 10.70
C ASP A 32 -11.37 -3.40 10.10
N ILE A 33 -11.39 -3.31 8.77
CA ILE A 33 -12.44 -2.68 7.98
C ILE A 33 -13.40 -3.79 7.55
N ARG A 34 -14.68 -3.63 7.89
CA ARG A 34 -15.72 -4.55 7.47
C ARG A 34 -16.11 -4.27 6.03
N MET A 35 -16.02 -5.30 5.19
CA MET A 35 -16.53 -5.36 3.83
C MET A 35 -17.64 -6.41 3.75
N ASP A 36 -18.45 -6.41 2.69
CA ASP A 36 -19.55 -7.39 2.57
C ASP A 36 -19.03 -8.84 2.54
N SER A 37 -17.84 -9.04 1.96
CA SER A 37 -17.20 -10.35 1.83
C SER A 37 -16.23 -10.70 2.96
N GLY A 38 -16.15 -9.90 4.04
CA GLY A 38 -15.29 -10.20 5.19
C GLY A 38 -14.58 -8.97 5.77
N PHE A 39 -13.57 -9.22 6.60
CA PHE A 39 -12.77 -8.16 7.21
C PHE A 39 -11.42 -8.05 6.52
N ILE A 40 -10.97 -6.83 6.25
CA ILE A 40 -9.64 -6.55 5.74
C ILE A 40 -8.90 -5.59 6.67
N ARG A 41 -7.58 -5.68 6.69
CA ARG A 41 -6.74 -4.67 7.33
C ARG A 41 -5.54 -4.40 6.42
N PRO A 42 -5.69 -3.48 5.46
CA PRO A 42 -4.59 -3.15 4.57
C PRO A 42 -3.48 -2.43 5.32
N ASP A 43 -2.27 -2.47 4.78
CA ASP A 43 -1.12 -1.81 5.39
C ASP A 43 -1.18 -0.29 5.26
N PHE A 44 -1.50 0.21 4.06
CA PHE A 44 -1.71 1.63 3.83
C PHE A 44 -2.88 1.84 2.87
N ILE A 45 -3.66 2.88 3.14
CA ILE A 45 -4.61 3.45 2.20
C ILE A 45 -4.09 4.81 1.78
N VAL A 46 -3.80 4.96 0.49
CA VAL A 46 -3.48 6.22 -0.17
C VAL A 46 -4.77 6.75 -0.80
N TYR A 47 -5.07 8.03 -0.65
CA TYR A 47 -6.32 8.58 -1.16
C TYR A 47 -6.19 10.04 -1.56
N ASP A 48 -6.96 10.44 -2.57
CA ASP A 48 -7.33 11.84 -2.78
C ASP A 48 -8.68 12.09 -2.10
N PRO A 49 -8.81 13.08 -1.21
CA PRO A 49 -10.08 13.39 -0.52
C PRO A 49 -11.28 13.65 -1.44
N SER A 50 -11.05 13.93 -2.72
CA SER A 50 -12.07 14.34 -3.68
C SER A 50 -12.53 13.19 -4.59
N TYR A 51 -11.84 12.05 -4.60
CA TYR A 51 -11.98 11.07 -5.67
C TYR A 51 -12.01 9.62 -5.21
N ARG A 52 -10.83 8.97 -5.14
CA ARG A 52 -10.71 7.53 -4.89
C ARG A 52 -9.58 7.21 -3.92
N ASN A 53 -9.56 5.95 -3.50
CA ASN A 53 -8.54 5.36 -2.65
C ASN A 53 -7.85 4.19 -3.36
N VAL A 54 -6.58 4.01 -3.02
CA VAL A 54 -5.71 2.92 -3.46
C VAL A 54 -5.12 2.26 -2.23
N ILE A 55 -5.13 0.94 -2.19
CA ILE A 55 -4.47 0.18 -1.14
C ILE A 55 -3.02 -0.09 -1.57
N LEU A 56 -2.07 0.19 -0.67
CA LEU A 56 -0.69 -0.28 -0.79
C LEU A 56 -0.45 -1.33 0.30
N GLU A 57 -0.30 -2.58 -0.12
CA GLU A 57 -0.15 -3.74 0.75
C GLU A 57 1.31 -4.21 0.74
N VAL A 58 1.89 -4.40 1.93
CA VAL A 58 3.32 -4.73 2.07
C VAL A 58 3.48 -6.20 2.47
N MET A 59 4.03 -7.01 1.57
CA MET A 59 4.35 -8.41 1.87
C MET A 59 5.71 -8.48 2.55
N GLY A 60 5.70 -8.66 3.86
CA GLY A 60 6.88 -8.59 4.72
C GLY A 60 7.45 -9.94 5.15
N SER A 61 6.85 -11.04 4.70
CA SER A 61 7.25 -12.41 5.03
C SER A 61 6.76 -13.37 3.93
N HIS A 62 7.50 -14.46 3.72
CA HIS A 62 7.08 -15.59 2.87
C HIS A 62 6.69 -16.83 3.68
N GLU A 63 6.55 -16.71 5.01
CA GLU A 63 6.07 -17.80 5.86
C GLU A 63 4.69 -18.30 5.39
N VAL A 64 4.50 -19.63 5.40
CA VAL A 64 3.30 -20.27 4.83
C VAL A 64 2.02 -19.72 5.45
N GLU A 65 1.93 -19.65 6.78
CA GLU A 65 0.75 -19.11 7.47
C GLU A 65 0.47 -17.65 7.11
N TYR A 66 1.52 -16.85 6.95
CA TYR A 66 1.39 -15.46 6.53
C TYR A 66 0.81 -15.37 5.12
N MET A 67 1.35 -16.16 4.19
CA MET A 67 0.89 -16.20 2.80
C MET A 67 -0.54 -16.74 2.69
N GLU A 68 -0.92 -17.73 3.48
CA GLU A 68 -2.29 -18.25 3.52
C GLU A 68 -3.30 -17.20 4.01
N ARG A 69 -2.94 -16.38 5.00
CA ARG A 69 -3.80 -15.25 5.41
C ARG A 69 -3.96 -14.25 4.28
N LYS A 70 -2.86 -13.85 3.62
CA LYS A 70 -2.90 -12.87 2.52
C LYS A 70 -3.69 -13.39 1.32
N LYS A 71 -3.58 -14.68 0.98
CA LYS A 71 -4.39 -15.34 -0.08
C LYS A 71 -5.89 -15.20 0.16
N LYS A 72 -6.36 -15.08 1.41
CA LYS A 72 -7.77 -14.86 1.74
C LYS A 72 -8.15 -13.38 1.68
N THR A 73 -7.30 -12.47 2.16
CA THR A 73 -7.65 -11.05 2.30
C THR A 73 -7.38 -10.21 1.07
N VAL A 74 -6.33 -10.50 0.30
CA VAL A 74 -5.94 -9.76 -0.92
C VAL A 74 -7.06 -9.77 -1.97
N PRO A 75 -7.72 -10.90 -2.27
CA PRO A 75 -8.84 -10.90 -3.22
C PRO A 75 -10.02 -10.04 -2.77
N ILE A 76 -10.26 -9.93 -1.46
CA ILE A 76 -11.28 -9.04 -0.91
C ILE A 76 -10.88 -7.59 -1.18
N MET A 77 -9.64 -7.21 -0.85
CA MET A 77 -9.14 -5.84 -1.10
C MET A 77 -9.26 -5.43 -2.57
N ARG A 78 -8.81 -6.30 -3.50
CA ARG A 78 -8.88 -6.07 -4.96
C ARG A 78 -10.30 -5.86 -5.49
N ARG A 79 -11.32 -6.36 -4.79
CA ARG A 79 -12.72 -6.19 -5.20
C ARG A 79 -13.24 -4.77 -4.93
N TYR A 80 -12.71 -4.10 -3.92
CA TYR A 80 -13.24 -2.82 -3.44
C TYR A 80 -12.36 -1.62 -3.80
N CYS A 81 -11.05 -1.82 -3.94
CA CYS A 81 -10.10 -0.76 -4.27
C CYS A 81 -9.02 -1.25 -5.22
N ASP A 82 -8.42 -0.32 -5.96
CA ASP A 82 -7.16 -0.57 -6.64
C ASP A 82 -6.11 -1.00 -5.59
N LEU A 83 -5.37 -2.07 -5.88
CA LEU A 83 -4.42 -2.68 -4.95
C LEU A 83 -3.03 -2.74 -5.58
N ILE A 84 -2.06 -2.13 -4.90
CA ILE A 84 -0.64 -2.28 -5.19
C ILE A 84 -0.04 -3.20 -4.13
N GLU A 85 0.50 -4.33 -4.55
CA GLU A 85 1.23 -5.26 -3.68
C GLU A 85 2.73 -5.00 -3.83
N PHE A 86 3.42 -4.84 -2.69
CA PHE A 86 4.86 -4.65 -2.64
C PHE A 86 5.50 -5.79 -1.85
N ASP A 87 6.27 -6.65 -2.53
CA ASP A 87 7.07 -7.70 -1.90
C ASP A 87 8.33 -7.11 -1.26
N ALA A 88 8.14 -6.60 -0.04
CA ALA A 88 9.19 -6.01 0.76
C ALA A 88 10.22 -7.03 1.24
N TYR A 89 9.81 -8.29 1.46
CA TYR A 89 10.73 -9.33 1.89
C TYR A 89 11.70 -9.68 0.77
N GLN A 90 11.19 -9.98 -0.42
CA GLN A 90 12.03 -10.30 -1.57
C GLN A 90 12.93 -9.13 -1.95
N ALA A 91 12.39 -7.90 -2.00
CA ALA A 91 13.19 -6.73 -2.34
C ALA A 91 14.33 -6.45 -1.32
N ASP A 92 14.15 -6.82 -0.05
CA ASP A 92 15.22 -6.73 0.96
C ASP A 92 16.28 -7.82 0.77
N GLN A 93 15.88 -9.05 0.41
CA GLN A 93 16.82 -10.13 0.05
C GLN A 93 17.67 -9.77 -1.18
N ASP A 94 17.06 -9.12 -2.17
CA ASP A 94 17.71 -8.72 -3.42
C ASP A 94 18.48 -7.39 -3.30
N ASN A 95 18.54 -6.79 -2.11
CA ASN A 95 19.16 -5.48 -1.84
C ASN A 95 18.59 -4.32 -2.67
N CYS A 96 17.35 -4.44 -3.16
CA CYS A 96 16.65 -3.42 -3.97
C CYS A 96 15.43 -2.83 -3.26
N PHE A 97 15.34 -2.96 -1.93
CA PHE A 97 14.18 -2.53 -1.13
C PHE A 97 13.79 -1.08 -1.39
N GLU A 98 14.75 -0.14 -1.34
CA GLU A 98 14.43 1.29 -1.42
C GLU A 98 13.89 1.68 -2.80
N GLU A 99 14.47 1.15 -3.87
CA GLU A 99 14.01 1.39 -5.24
C GLU A 99 12.61 0.81 -5.45
N THR A 100 12.42 -0.47 -5.12
CA THR A 100 11.15 -1.17 -5.29
C THR A 100 10.04 -0.55 -4.44
N ALA A 101 10.33 -0.18 -3.19
CA ALA A 101 9.36 0.52 -2.33
C ALA A 101 8.98 1.89 -2.90
N ARG A 102 9.95 2.63 -3.45
CA ARG A 102 9.71 3.94 -4.06
C ARG A 102 8.82 3.82 -5.28
N ASP A 103 9.02 2.80 -6.09
CA ASP A 103 8.21 2.56 -7.29
C ASP A 103 6.79 2.12 -6.95
N ALA A 104 6.61 1.24 -5.96
CA ALA A 104 5.29 0.89 -5.46
C ALA A 104 4.54 2.11 -4.88
N CYS A 105 5.23 2.96 -4.10
CA CYS A 105 4.64 4.19 -3.57
C CYS A 105 4.27 5.19 -4.67
N ARG A 106 5.12 5.33 -5.70
CA ARG A 106 4.83 6.19 -6.87
C ARG A 106 3.66 5.66 -7.67
N GLN A 107 3.57 4.35 -7.87
CA GLN A 107 2.44 3.73 -8.55
C GLN A 107 1.14 4.02 -7.79
N ALA A 108 1.12 3.79 -6.48
CA ALA A 108 -0.05 4.08 -5.65
C ALA A 108 -0.49 5.57 -5.72
N CYS A 109 0.46 6.51 -5.80
CA CYS A 109 0.13 7.93 -5.98
C CYS A 109 -0.35 8.25 -7.40
N ARG A 110 0.23 7.62 -8.44
CA ARG A 110 -0.16 7.82 -9.84
C ARG A 110 -1.55 7.30 -10.15
N GLU A 111 -1.94 6.20 -9.52
CA GLU A 111 -3.31 5.70 -9.56
C GLU A 111 -4.31 6.69 -8.92
N LEU A 112 -3.93 7.83 -8.38
CA LEU A 112 -4.88 8.82 -7.86
C LEU A 112 -4.96 10.09 -8.70
N LEU A 113 -4.28 10.12 -9.84
CA LEU A 113 -4.21 11.25 -10.76
C LEU A 113 -4.89 10.94 -12.09
#